data_AF-A0A1G1IWR8-F1
#
_entry.id   AF-A0A1G1IWR8-F1
#
_cell.length_a   1.000
_cell.length_b   1.000
_cell.length_c   1.000
_cell.angle_alpha   90.00
_cell.angle_beta   90.00
_cell.angle_gamma   90.00
#
_symmetry.space_group_name_H-M   'P 1'
#
loop_
_entity.id
_entity.type
_entity.pdbx_description
1 polymer ?
#
loop_
_entity_poly.entity_id
_entity_poly.type
_entity_poly.pdbx_seq_one_letter_code
_entity_poly.pdbx_strand_id
1 'polypeptide(L)'
;MVEKRFRKLKGMQKEFGKPTYYGDKKAKTLFLAWGSNYGVVREAVDYLKKQKRSVAMLHFNRIYPFPRKEAIAFLKGAKEIITVENNYQGQFGNILKAETGIEVDGKILKYDGRPFTVEYILKRI
;
A
#
# COMPACT_ATOMS: atom_id res chain seq x y z
N MET A 1 -0.79 27.23 -21.28
CA MET A 1 -1.60 27.33 -20.04
C MET A 1 -1.64 26.01 -19.22
N VAL A 2 -1.82 24.85 -19.86
CA VAL A 2 -1.88 23.52 -19.20
C VAL A 2 -0.57 23.12 -18.51
N GLU A 3 0.57 23.31 -19.16
CA GLU A 3 1.90 22.97 -18.62
C GLU A 3 2.19 23.66 -17.28
N LYS A 4 1.76 24.92 -17.12
CA LYS A 4 1.85 25.65 -15.85
C LYS A 4 1.13 24.92 -14.73
N ARG A 5 -0.06 24.35 -14.99
CA ARG A 5 -0.85 23.60 -14.01
C ARG A 5 -0.17 22.28 -13.68
N PHE A 6 0.31 21.54 -14.67
CA PHE A 6 1.02 20.27 -14.46
C PHE A 6 2.33 20.44 -13.68
N ARG A 7 3.05 21.55 -13.88
CA ARG A 7 4.25 21.87 -13.10
C ARG A 7 3.99 21.97 -11.58
N LYS A 8 2.76 22.28 -11.15
CA LYS A 8 2.40 22.27 -9.73
C LYS A 8 2.53 20.89 -9.09
N LEU A 9 2.31 19.80 -9.84
CA LEU A 9 2.47 18.44 -9.34
C LEU A 9 3.92 18.17 -8.87
N LYS A 10 4.92 18.73 -9.58
CA LYS A 10 6.33 18.64 -9.19
C LYS A 10 6.61 19.37 -7.87
N GLY A 11 5.93 20.49 -7.62
CA GLY A 11 6.00 21.22 -6.35
C GLY A 11 5.39 20.39 -5.23
N MET A 12 4.15 19.92 -5.43
CA MET A 12 3.43 19.09 -4.47
C MET A 12 4.22 17.84 -4.06
N GLN A 13 4.89 17.17 -5.01
CA GLN A 13 5.73 16.00 -4.70
C GLN A 13 6.82 16.28 -3.65
N LYS A 14 7.35 17.51 -3.58
CA LYS A 14 8.38 17.92 -2.62
C LYS A 14 7.84 18.23 -1.23
N GLU A 15 6.56 18.60 -1.13
CA GLU A 15 5.92 19.04 0.12
C GLU A 15 5.32 17.86 0.90
N PHE A 16 4.93 16.81 0.20
CA PHE A 16 4.29 15.67 0.82
C PHE A 16 5.27 14.71 1.48
N GLY A 17 4.83 14.15 2.62
CA GLY A 17 5.54 13.09 3.33
C GLY A 17 5.65 11.77 2.54
N LYS A 18 6.53 10.91 3.04
CA LYS A 18 6.71 9.54 2.53
C LYS A 18 5.57 8.63 3.02
N PRO A 19 5.30 7.52 2.31
CA PRO A 19 4.42 6.46 2.83
C PRO A 19 4.91 5.96 4.19
N THR A 20 3.99 5.53 5.04
CA THR A 20 4.29 5.05 6.39
C THR A 20 4.60 3.56 6.36
N TYR A 21 5.81 3.19 6.77
CA TYR A 21 6.22 1.79 6.91
C TYR A 21 6.02 1.30 8.34
N TYR A 22 5.47 0.10 8.52
CA TYR A 22 5.24 -0.51 9.82
C TYR A 22 5.50 -2.02 9.78
N GLY A 23 6.22 -2.56 10.76
CA GLY A 23 6.53 -4.00 10.85
C GLY A 23 8.03 -4.29 10.71
N ASP A 24 8.37 -5.44 10.14
CA ASP A 24 9.76 -5.88 10.05
C ASP A 24 10.53 -5.12 8.98
N LYS A 25 11.74 -4.61 9.28
CA LYS A 25 12.57 -3.82 8.35
C LYS A 25 12.85 -4.51 7.00
N LYS A 26 12.84 -5.85 6.98
CA LYS A 26 13.07 -6.70 5.80
C LYS A 26 11.98 -7.78 5.74
N ALA A 27 10.73 -7.35 5.69
CA ALA A 27 9.60 -8.27 5.59
C ALA A 27 9.61 -9.08 4.29
N LYS A 28 9.25 -10.37 4.37
CA LYS A 28 9.03 -11.21 3.18
C LYS A 28 7.73 -10.84 2.48
N THR A 29 6.66 -10.63 3.23
CA THR A 29 5.36 -10.20 2.69
C THR A 29 5.08 -8.75 3.10
N LEU A 30 4.73 -7.93 2.12
CA LEU A 30 4.45 -6.50 2.31
C LEU A 30 3.00 -6.19 1.93
N PHE A 31 2.22 -5.73 2.91
CA PHE A 31 0.86 -5.26 2.69
C PHE A 31 0.86 -3.80 2.26
N LEU A 32 0.29 -3.50 1.11
CA LEU A 32 0.09 -2.15 0.62
C LEU A 32 -1.34 -1.70 0.91
N ALA A 33 -1.48 -0.63 1.68
CA ALA A 33 -2.78 -0.12 2.11
C ALA A 33 -2.87 1.38 1.87
N TRP A 34 -4.10 1.90 1.79
CA TRP A 34 -4.36 3.33 1.68
C TRP A 34 -5.67 3.69 2.38
N GLY A 35 -5.85 4.99 2.64
CA GLY A 35 -7.06 5.50 3.28
C GLY A 35 -7.33 4.86 4.65
N SER A 36 -8.59 4.49 4.89
CA SER A 36 -9.09 3.92 6.16
C SER A 36 -8.45 2.59 6.56
N ASN A 37 -7.74 1.92 5.65
CA ASN A 37 -7.21 0.58 5.90
C ASN A 37 -5.94 0.55 6.76
N TYR A 38 -5.41 1.71 7.18
CA TYR A 38 -4.23 1.80 8.04
C TYR A 38 -4.35 0.95 9.30
N GLY A 39 -5.41 1.16 10.09
CA GLY A 39 -5.55 0.56 11.42
C GLY A 39 -5.68 -0.96 11.36
N VAL A 40 -6.58 -1.44 10.49
CA VAL A 40 -6.88 -2.87 10.35
C VAL A 40 -5.70 -3.65 9.77
N VAL A 41 -4.96 -3.09 8.81
CA VAL A 41 -3.78 -3.76 8.25
C VAL A 41 -2.62 -3.74 9.23
N ARG A 42 -2.44 -2.65 10.00
CA ARG A 42 -1.45 -2.59 11.08
C ARG A 42 -1.69 -3.69 12.12
N GLU A 43 -2.93 -3.86 12.56
CA GLU A 43 -3.30 -4.88 13.53
C GLU A 43 -3.15 -6.30 12.97
N ALA A 44 -3.48 -6.52 11.69
CA ALA A 44 -3.20 -7.79 11.02
C ALA A 44 -1.69 -8.09 10.97
N VAL A 45 -0.84 -7.09 10.71
CA VAL A 45 0.62 -7.22 10.78
C VAL A 45 1.06 -7.61 12.19
N ASP A 46 0.54 -6.96 13.24
CA ASP A 46 0.87 -7.30 14.63
C ASP A 46 0.51 -8.74 14.97
N TYR A 47 -0.65 -9.21 14.53
CA TYR A 47 -1.09 -10.58 14.73
C TYR A 47 -0.16 -11.60 14.03
N LEU A 48 0.17 -11.38 12.76
CA LEU A 48 1.05 -12.26 11.98
C LEU A 48 2.49 -12.26 12.54
N LYS A 49 2.96 -11.12 13.04
CA LYS A 49 4.26 -11.03 13.72
C LYS A 49 4.31 -11.87 15.01
N LYS A 50 3.24 -11.89 15.80
CA LYS A 50 3.13 -12.79 16.97
C LYS A 50 3.22 -14.27 16.57
N GLN A 51 2.80 -14.60 15.35
CA GLN A 51 2.97 -15.92 14.74
C GLN A 51 4.33 -16.14 14.06
N LYS A 52 5.32 -15.25 14.32
CA LYS A 52 6.68 -15.30 13.75
C LYS A 52 6.71 -15.23 12.21
N ARG A 53 5.67 -14.69 11.56
CA ARG A 53 5.70 -14.40 10.12
C ARG A 53 6.44 -13.09 9.87
N SER A 54 7.27 -13.07 8.83
CA SER A 54 8.03 -11.89 8.43
C SER A 54 7.19 -10.98 7.54
N VAL A 55 6.52 -10.01 8.15
CA VAL A 55 5.52 -9.15 7.50
C VAL A 55 5.70 -7.67 7.83
N ALA A 56 5.25 -6.82 6.92
CA ALA A 56 5.16 -5.38 7.13
C ALA A 56 3.99 -4.79 6.35
N MET A 57 3.63 -3.56 6.68
CA MET A 57 2.69 -2.71 5.97
C MET A 57 3.43 -1.49 5.43
N LEU A 58 3.11 -1.12 4.19
CA LEU A 58 3.38 0.19 3.62
C LEU A 58 2.05 0.90 3.36
N HIS A 59 1.75 1.93 4.15
CA HIS A 59 0.53 2.69 4.04
C HIS A 59 0.74 4.00 3.28
N PHE A 60 -0.13 4.26 2.32
CA PHE A 60 -0.14 5.45 1.50
C PHE A 60 -1.25 6.39 1.99
N ASN A 61 -0.85 7.53 2.54
CA ASN A 61 -1.75 8.62 2.92
C ASN A 61 -2.21 9.48 1.72
N ARG A 62 -1.63 9.24 0.54
CA ARG A 62 -1.99 9.88 -0.73
C ARG A 62 -1.80 8.88 -1.87
N ILE A 63 -2.63 9.00 -2.90
CA ILE A 63 -2.51 8.19 -4.13
C ILE A 63 -1.87 8.98 -5.27
N TYR A 64 -2.16 10.29 -5.37
CA TYR A 64 -1.60 11.14 -6.42
C TYR A 64 -1.21 12.53 -5.90
N PRO A 65 -0.07 13.12 -6.33
CA PRO A 65 0.97 12.52 -7.17
C PRO A 65 1.65 11.32 -6.50
N PHE A 66 1.86 10.25 -7.26
CA PHE A 66 2.34 8.99 -6.72
C PHE A 66 3.81 9.10 -6.28
N PRO A 67 4.18 8.63 -5.06
CA PRO A 67 5.55 8.72 -4.54
C PRO A 67 6.43 7.59 -5.09
N ARG A 68 6.71 7.64 -6.40
CA ARG A 68 7.39 6.55 -7.15
C ARG A 68 8.72 6.14 -6.53
N LYS A 69 9.59 7.10 -6.18
CA LYS A 69 10.94 6.83 -5.69
C LYS A 69 10.89 6.11 -4.33
N GLU A 70 10.06 6.62 -3.43
CA GLU A 70 9.84 6.07 -2.10
C GLU A 70 9.20 4.68 -2.18
N ALA A 71 8.17 4.52 -3.00
CA ALA A 71 7.50 3.25 -3.19
C ALA A 71 8.49 2.17 -3.65
N ILE A 72 9.25 2.41 -4.73
CA ILE A 72 10.23 1.45 -5.24
C ILE A 72 11.27 1.08 -4.16
N ALA A 73 11.72 2.05 -3.36
CA ALA A 73 12.68 1.79 -2.29
C ALA A 73 12.14 0.85 -1.21
N PHE A 74 10.85 0.97 -0.86
CA PHE A 74 10.22 0.09 0.14
C PHE A 74 9.79 -1.27 -0.42
N LEU A 75 9.40 -1.33 -1.69
CA LEU A 75 9.02 -2.59 -2.35
C LEU A 75 10.23 -3.49 -2.61
N LYS A 76 11.42 -2.91 -2.74
CA LYS A 76 12.65 -3.67 -3.00
C LYS A 76 12.93 -4.67 -1.89
N GLY A 77 12.95 -5.95 -2.24
CA GLY A 77 13.30 -7.05 -1.34
C GLY A 77 12.12 -7.73 -0.66
N ALA A 78 10.89 -7.20 -0.83
CA ALA A 78 9.70 -7.99 -0.55
C ALA A 78 9.64 -9.16 -1.55
N LYS A 79 9.31 -10.35 -1.06
CA LYS A 79 9.05 -11.53 -1.89
C LYS A 79 7.62 -11.60 -2.39
N GLU A 80 6.73 -10.95 -1.66
CA GLU A 80 5.29 -10.95 -1.91
C GLU A 80 4.72 -9.58 -1.54
N ILE A 81 3.96 -8.99 -2.46
CA ILE A 81 3.33 -7.69 -2.34
C ILE A 81 1.83 -7.87 -2.47
N ILE A 82 1.09 -7.60 -1.39
CA ILE A 82 -0.36 -7.77 -1.34
C ILE A 82 -1.03 -6.42 -1.15
N THR A 83 -1.94 -6.03 -2.03
CA THR A 83 -2.75 -4.82 -1.86
C THR A 83 -3.99 -5.10 -1.03
N VAL A 84 -4.39 -4.15 -0.17
CA VAL A 84 -5.61 -4.21 0.64
C VAL A 84 -6.46 -2.97 0.36
N GLU A 85 -7.57 -3.15 -0.35
CA GLU A 85 -8.37 -2.02 -0.82
C GLU A 85 -9.88 -2.28 -0.95
N ASN A 86 -10.67 -1.22 -0.71
CA ASN A 86 -12.12 -1.27 -0.72
C ASN A 86 -12.71 -0.96 -2.10
N ASN A 87 -12.29 -1.68 -3.12
CA ASN A 87 -12.86 -1.58 -4.46
C ASN A 87 -12.73 -2.91 -5.21
N TYR A 88 -13.54 -3.10 -6.24
CA TYR A 88 -13.60 -4.36 -7.00
C TYR A 88 -12.43 -4.54 -7.96
N GLN A 89 -11.91 -3.45 -8.53
CA GLN A 89 -10.96 -3.51 -9.66
C GLN A 89 -9.49 -3.64 -9.22
N GLY A 90 -9.22 -3.47 -7.93
CA GLY A 90 -7.86 -3.36 -7.43
C GLY A 90 -7.16 -2.10 -7.95
N GLN A 91 -7.82 -0.94 -7.85
CA GLN A 91 -7.41 0.31 -8.50
C GLN A 91 -6.04 0.79 -8.04
N PHE A 92 -5.72 0.64 -6.75
CA PHE A 92 -4.44 1.06 -6.21
C PHE A 92 -3.29 0.21 -6.76
N GLY A 93 -3.49 -1.11 -6.87
CA GLY A 93 -2.53 -1.98 -7.54
C GLY A 93 -2.28 -1.57 -9.00
N ASN A 94 -3.31 -1.13 -9.71
CA ASN A 94 -3.18 -0.66 -11.09
C ASN A 94 -2.38 0.67 -11.19
N ILE A 95 -2.61 1.61 -10.27
CA ILE A 95 -1.84 2.86 -10.19
C ILE A 95 -0.37 2.56 -9.87
N LEU A 96 -0.11 1.68 -8.91
CA LEU A 96 1.24 1.24 -8.58
C LEU A 96 1.94 0.66 -9.82
N LYS A 97 1.29 -0.25 -10.54
CA LYS A 97 1.82 -0.86 -11.76
C LYS A 97 2.10 0.19 -12.84
N ALA A 98 1.20 1.13 -13.06
CA ALA A 98 1.39 2.20 -14.05
C ALA A 98 2.57 3.13 -13.70
N GLU A 99 2.75 3.47 -12.42
CA GLU A 99 3.76 4.43 -11.96
C GLU A 99 5.15 3.80 -11.77
N THR A 100 5.20 2.51 -11.43
CA THR A 100 6.46 1.82 -11.05
C THR A 100 6.86 0.69 -11.97
N GLY A 101 5.91 0.12 -12.74
CA GLY A 101 6.09 -1.12 -13.49
C GLY A 101 6.01 -2.38 -12.61
N ILE A 102 5.85 -2.26 -11.29
CA ILE A 102 5.81 -3.40 -10.37
C ILE A 102 4.39 -3.92 -10.27
N GLU A 103 4.23 -5.21 -10.51
CA GLU A 103 2.97 -5.93 -10.32
C GLU A 103 2.85 -6.43 -8.88
N VAL A 104 1.62 -6.48 -8.38
CA VAL A 104 1.32 -7.01 -7.05
C VAL A 104 1.04 -8.50 -7.17
N ASP A 105 1.53 -9.28 -6.22
CA ASP A 105 1.36 -10.73 -6.19
C ASP A 105 -0.05 -11.13 -5.72
N GLY A 106 -0.68 -10.27 -4.89
CA GLY A 106 -2.00 -10.53 -4.32
C GLY A 106 -2.86 -9.28 -4.17
N LYS A 107 -4.17 -9.49 -4.14
CA LYS A 107 -5.18 -8.44 -3.91
C LYS A 107 -6.22 -8.94 -2.91
N ILE A 108 -6.32 -8.27 -1.77
CA ILE A 108 -7.37 -8.44 -0.77
C ILE A 108 -8.39 -7.32 -0.98
N LEU A 109 -9.48 -7.68 -1.64
CA LEU A 109 -10.51 -6.73 -2.07
C LEU A 109 -11.79 -6.91 -1.25
N LYS A 110 -12.49 -5.79 -1.01
CA LYS A 110 -13.83 -5.76 -0.42
C LYS A 110 -14.64 -4.61 -1.02
N TYR A 111 -15.89 -4.85 -1.35
CA TYR A 111 -16.71 -3.93 -2.15
C TYR A 111 -18.21 -3.97 -1.77
N ASP A 112 -18.50 -4.44 -0.55
CA ASP A 112 -19.86 -4.54 0.01
C ASP A 112 -20.24 -3.33 0.89
N GLY A 113 -19.45 -2.25 0.85
CA GLY A 113 -19.65 -1.03 1.65
C GLY A 113 -19.25 -1.14 3.11
N ARG A 114 -18.84 -2.31 3.61
CA ARG A 114 -18.44 -2.51 5.01
C ARG A 114 -16.92 -2.36 5.17
N PRO A 115 -16.43 -1.84 6.31
CA PRO A 115 -15.00 -1.82 6.62
C PRO A 115 -14.38 -3.22 6.62
N PHE A 116 -13.07 -3.29 6.41
CA PHE A 116 -12.32 -4.52 6.67
C PHE A 116 -12.31 -4.84 8.18
N THR A 117 -12.29 -6.13 8.49
CA THR A 117 -11.91 -6.61 9.82
C THR A 117 -10.56 -7.29 9.73
N VAL A 118 -9.87 -7.43 10.86
CA VAL A 118 -8.57 -8.10 10.93
C VAL A 118 -8.71 -9.54 10.45
N GLU A 119 -9.75 -10.25 10.88
CA GLU A 119 -10.04 -11.63 10.50
C GLU A 119 -10.28 -11.78 8.99
N TYR A 120 -10.90 -10.77 8.35
CA TYR A 120 -11.13 -10.80 6.91
C TYR A 120 -9.81 -10.83 6.15
N ILE A 121 -8.83 -10.04 6.61
CA ILE A 121 -7.48 -9.98 6.04
C ILE A 121 -6.76 -11.30 6.33
N LEU A 122 -6.73 -11.74 7.59
CA LEU A 122 -6.02 -12.96 8.00
C LEU A 122 -6.47 -14.23 7.29
N LYS A 123 -7.77 -14.35 6.94
CA LYS A 123 -8.31 -15.50 6.19
C LYS A 123 -7.89 -15.55 4.72
N ARG A 124 -7.25 -14.51 4.20
CA ARG A 124 -6.88 -14.35 2.78
C ARG A 124 -5.37 -14.27 2.56
N ILE A 125 -4.59 -14.69 3.56
CA ILE A 125 -3.12 -14.78 3.56
C ILE A 125 -2.76 -16.24 3.83
#